data_AF-A0A965SFL3-F1
#
_entry.id   AF-A0A965SFL3-F1
#
_cell.length_a   1.000
_cell.length_b   1.000
_cell.length_c   1.000
_cell.angle_alpha   90.00
_cell.angle_beta   90.00
_cell.angle_gamma   90.00
#
_symmetry.space_group_name_H-M   'P 1'
#
loop_
_entity.id
_entity.type
_entity.pdbx_description
1 polymer ?
#
loop_
_entity_poly.entity_id
_entity_poly.type
_entity_poly.pdbx_seq_one_letter_code
_entity_poly.pdbx_strand_id
1 'polypeptide(L)' 'MVLTTRDQLVPPRKQRQLAETASADVIPLDGDHFVNVLQPAEFSVATTRAVRQVLVAPAAGLVAR' A
#
# COMPACT_ATOMS: atom_id res chain seq x y z
N MET A 1 -1.28 2.51 2.18
CA MET A 1 -1.47 1.37 1.25
C MET A 1 -0.26 1.26 0.34
N VAL A 2 0.29 0.05 0.16
CA VAL A 2 1.33 -0.20 -0.85
C VAL A 2 0.66 -0.36 -2.22
N LEU A 3 1.16 0.33 -3.24
CA LEU A 3 0.66 0.28 -4.61
C LEU A 3 1.75 -0.15 -5.57
N THR A 4 1.55 -1.25 -6.29
CA THR A 4 2.49 -1.74 -7.31
C THR A 4 2.25 -1.06 -8.66
N THR A 5 3.30 -0.65 -9.35
CA THR A 5 3.21 0.17 -10.58
C THR A 5 2.95 -0.62 -11.87
N ARG A 6 3.23 -1.94 -11.89
CA ARG A 6 3.14 -2.80 -13.08
C ARG A 6 2.32 -4.09 -12.87
N ASP A 7 1.54 -4.16 -11.79
CA ASP A 7 0.70 -5.34 -11.51
C ASP A 7 -0.36 -5.53 -12.61
N GLN A 8 -0.39 -6.72 -13.21
CA GLN A 8 -1.32 -7.07 -14.28
C GLN A 8 -2.57 -7.80 -13.77
N LEU A 9 -2.52 -8.42 -12.60
CA LEU A 9 -3.65 -9.11 -11.99
C LEU A 9 -4.56 -8.13 -11.24
N VAL A 10 -3.96 -7.17 -10.54
CA VAL A 10 -4.64 -6.03 -9.94
C VAL A 10 -4.06 -4.74 -10.53
N PRO A 11 -4.58 -4.27 -11.68
CA PRO A 11 -4.04 -3.10 -12.37
C PRO A 11 -3.90 -1.87 -11.47
N PRO A 12 -2.83 -1.05 -11.61
CA PRO A 12 -2.59 0.12 -10.76
C PRO A 12 -3.79 1.06 -10.65
N ARG A 13 -4.59 1.21 -11.72
CA ARG A 13 -5.83 2.01 -11.70
C ARG A 13 -6.82 1.55 -10.61
N LYS A 14 -6.98 0.25 -10.41
CA LYS A 14 -7.90 -0.30 -9.39
C LYS A 14 -7.32 -0.09 -7.99
N GLN A 15 -6.01 -0.20 -7.84
CA GLN A 15 -5.33 0.07 -6.58
C GLN A 15 -5.47 1.55 -6.17
N ARG A 16 -5.33 2.49 -7.12
CA ARG A 16 -5.59 3.92 -6.88
C ARG A 16 -7.03 4.19 -6.46
N GLN A 17 -8.00 3.61 -7.19
CA GLN A 17 -9.42 3.74 -6.86
C GLN A 17 -9.73 3.23 -5.44
N LEU A 18 -9.12 2.11 -5.03
CA LEU A 18 -9.26 1.59 -3.67
C LEU A 18 -8.66 2.56 -2.65
N ALA A 19 -7.45 3.09 -2.90
CA ALA A 19 -6.82 4.04 -2.01
C ALA A 19 -7.66 5.32 -1.83
N GLU A 20 -8.20 5.86 -2.92
CA GLU A 20 -9.12 7.01 -2.90
C GLU A 20 -10.37 6.71 -2.08
N THR A 21 -11.02 5.57 -2.35
CA THR A 21 -12.24 5.16 -1.63
C THR A 21 -11.98 4.95 -0.14
N ALA A 22 -10.81 4.43 0.21
CA ALA A 22 -10.41 4.18 1.59
C ALA A 22 -9.80 5.41 2.28
N SER A 23 -9.67 6.56 1.59
CA SER A 23 -8.91 7.72 2.08
C SER A 23 -7.52 7.33 2.59
N ALA A 24 -6.86 6.41 1.90
CA ALA A 24 -5.58 5.83 2.33
C ALA A 24 -4.40 6.52 1.63
N ASP A 25 -3.36 6.83 2.40
CA ASP A 25 -2.09 7.28 1.84
C ASP A 25 -1.46 6.19 0.95
N VAL A 26 -0.87 6.61 -0.18
CA VAL A 26 -0.26 5.68 -1.14
C VAL A 26 1.25 5.67 -1.00
N ILE A 27 1.82 4.47 -0.84
CA ILE A 27 3.25 4.20 -0.96
C ILE A 27 3.46 3.46 -2.28
N PRO A 28 3.95 4.13 -3.34
CA PRO A 28 4.25 3.47 -4.59
C PRO A 28 5.44 2.52 -4.41
N LEU A 29 5.32 1.33 -5.00
CA LEU A 29 6.35 0.31 -5.08
C LEU A 29 6.50 -0.07 -6.54
N ASP A 30 7.71 0.08 -7.06
CA ASP A 30 7.98 -0.32 -8.43
C ASP A 30 8.02 -1.85 -8.52
N GLY A 31 7.13 -2.45 -9.30
CA GLY A 31 6.98 -3.90 -9.32
C GLY A 31 5.66 -4.38 -9.91
N ASP A 32 5.61 -5.68 -10.22
CA ASP A 32 4.39 -6.37 -10.64
C ASP A 32 3.68 -7.02 -9.45
N HIS A 33 2.75 -7.95 -9.73
CA HIS A 33 1.99 -8.67 -8.71
C HIS A 33 2.87 -9.49 -7.75
N PHE A 34 4.00 -10.01 -8.24
CA PHE A 34 4.89 -10.90 -7.50
C PHE A 34 6.11 -10.17 -6.95
N VAL A 35 6.07 -8.84 -6.83
CA VAL A 35 7.15 -8.03 -6.26
C VAL A 35 7.57 -8.49 -4.86
N ASN A 36 6.68 -9.10 -4.08
CA ASN A 36 6.99 -9.69 -2.78
C ASN A 36 7.95 -10.90 -2.86
N VAL A 37 7.95 -11.61 -3.99
CA VAL A 37 8.85 -12.75 -4.26
C VAL A 37 10.10 -12.28 -5.00
N LEU A 38 9.92 -11.40 -5.99
CA LEU A 38 11.01 -10.95 -6.87
C LEU A 38 11.91 -9.91 -6.20
N GLN A 39 11.36 -9.07 -5.32
CA GLN A 39 12.03 -7.95 -4.66
C GLN A 39 11.64 -7.90 -3.16
N PRO A 40 11.96 -8.95 -2.39
CA PRO A 40 11.46 -9.11 -1.02
C PRO A 40 11.93 -8.02 -0.06
N ALA A 41 13.12 -7.45 -0.27
CA ALA A 41 13.64 -6.39 0.57
C ALA A 41 12.85 -5.08 0.36
N GLU A 42 12.64 -4.67 -0.88
CA GLU A 42 11.89 -3.49 -1.28
C GLU A 42 10.44 -3.59 -0.82
N PHE A 43 9.83 -4.76 -1.02
CA PHE A 43 8.49 -5.05 -0.54
C PHE A 43 8.38 -4.94 0.99
N SER A 44 9.37 -5.49 1.72
CA SER A 44 9.41 -5.42 3.20
C SER A 44 9.57 -3.99 3.70
N VAL A 45 10.40 -3.18 3.05
CA VAL A 45 10.57 -1.75 3.36
C VAL A 45 9.27 -0.99 3.12
N ALA A 46 8.63 -1.16 1.96
CA ALA A 46 7.38 -0.47 1.62
C ALA A 46 6.25 -0.83 2.60
N THR A 47 6.11 -2.12 2.94
CA THR A 47 5.11 -2.61 3.89
C THR A 47 5.37 -2.09 5.30
N THR A 48 6.61 -2.13 5.77
CA THR A 48 6.99 -1.59 7.08
C THR A 48 6.67 -0.10 7.17
N ARG A 49 6.93 0.65 6.09
CA ARG A 49 6.63 2.08 6.01
C ARG A 49 5.12 2.35 6.09
N ALA A 50 4.32 1.54 5.40
CA ALA A 50 2.85 1.62 5.45
C ALA A 50 2.30 1.36 6.85
N VAL A 51 2.81 0.33 7.55
CA VAL A 51 2.39 0.02 8.93
C VAL A 51 2.77 1.15 9.87
N ARG A 52 3.99 1.69 9.76
CA ARG A 52 4.44 2.81 10.61
C ARG A 52 3.59 4.07 10.42
N GLN A 53 3.14 4.37 9.20
CA GLN A 53 2.24 5.51 8.95
C GLN A 53 0.93 5.39 9.75
N VAL A 54 0.37 4.18 9.85
CA VAL A 54 -0.86 3.95 10.64
C VAL A 54 -0.60 4.06 12.15
N LEU A 55 0.54 3.57 12.63
CA LEU A 55 0.87 3.60 14.07
C LEU A 55 1.20 5.01 14.60
N VAL A 56 1.70 5.90 13.74
CA VAL A 56 2.10 7.27 14.12
C VAL A 56 0.99 8.28 13.80
N ALA A 57 0.03 7.94 12.95
CA ALA A 57 -1.15 8.77 12.74
C ALA A 57 -1.95 8.91 14.05
N PRO A 58 -2.41 10.11 14.43
CA PRO A 58 -3.28 10.27 15.58
C PRO A 58 -4.51 9.36 15.40
N ALA A 59 -4.94 8.73 16.50
CA ALA A 59 -6.02 7.73 16.54
C ALA A 59 -7.42 8.34 16.27
N ALA A 60 -7.57 9.16 15.24
CA ALA A 60 -8.82 9.80 14.85
C ALA A 60 -9.80 8.83 14.15
N GLY A 61 -9.43 7.56 13.94
CA GLY A 61 -10.23 6.59 13.18
C GLY A 61 -10.39 5.20 13.78
N LEU A 62 -9.88 4.93 14.99
CA LEU A 62 -9.97 3.59 15.60
C LEU A 62 -11.19 3.38 16.52
N VAL A 63 -12.05 4.40 16.68
CA VAL A 63 -13.29 4.31 17.49
C VAL A 63 -14.47 4.87 16.69
N ALA A 64 -14.98 4.10 15.72
CA ALA A 64 -16.35 4.20 15.22
C ALA A 64 -16.63 3.03 14.25
N ARG A 65 -16.87 1.84 14.79
CA ARG A 65 -17.67 0.79 14.16
C ARG A 65 -18.46 0.06 15.23
#